data_AF-A0A3A0ASQ3-F1
#
_entry.id   AF-A0A3A0ASQ3-F1
#
_cell.length_a   1.000
_cell.length_b   1.000
_cell.length_c   1.000
_cell.angle_alpha   90.00
_cell.angle_beta   90.00
_cell.angle_gamma   90.00
#
_symmetry.space_group_name_H-M   'P 1'
#
loop_
_entity.id
_entity.type
_entity.pdbx_description
1 polymer ?
#
loop_
_entity_poly.entity_id
_entity_poly.type
_entity_poly.pdbx_seq_one_letter_code
_entity_poly.pdbx_strand_id
1 'polypeptide(L)'
;MIHSPQLSKSAPQTDGFAGHETVFVNEYTNGILDPNQPMLGPVRDGGHIVANTAPGCWGPMITPEIRGGHEVTRPVAVAGAQPGDAIAIRIKEITVTSLATASGNDQMMSGRFLGDPYVAGKCPECGTLYPKTVVQGIGPTAIRCANCGADASPFTFTNGYTIGFDGNRTLGVTLSQEIAEQIARQAKHFAAMPENSIQNSILTFAPHDLVGLVARMRPFMGQLGTTPSMPLPDSHNAGDFGAFLIGAPHEYAVTAEQLQQHRTDGHLDIDAVRAGAILICPVKAEGGGIYLGDMHAMQGDGEIAGHTADVAGTVTLQVHLLKGLA
;
A
#
# COMPACT_ATOMS: atom_id res chain seq x y z
N MET A 1 -54.85 43.06 6.07
CA MET A 1 -54.01 41.89 6.44
C MET A 1 -52.76 41.97 5.60
N ILE A 2 -51.63 42.35 6.22
CA ILE A 2 -50.37 42.61 5.53
C ILE A 2 -49.63 41.28 5.36
N HIS A 3 -49.29 40.95 4.12
CA HIS A 3 -48.46 39.80 3.75
C HIS A 3 -47.09 39.87 4.45
N SER A 4 -46.70 38.79 5.11
CA SER A 4 -45.29 38.50 5.40
C SER A 4 -44.86 37.32 4.54
N PRO A 5 -43.90 37.47 3.60
CA PRO A 5 -43.33 36.33 2.91
C PRO A 5 -42.39 35.61 3.88
N GLN A 6 -42.61 34.30 4.06
CA GLN A 6 -41.66 33.43 4.74
C GLN A 6 -40.38 33.38 3.90
N LEU A 7 -39.32 33.99 4.42
CA LEU A 7 -37.95 33.77 3.96
C LEU A 7 -37.61 32.30 4.25
N SER A 8 -37.64 31.46 3.22
CA SER A 8 -37.01 30.15 3.27
C SER A 8 -35.51 30.38 3.48
N LYS A 9 -35.01 30.00 4.65
CA LYS A 9 -33.58 29.94 4.91
C LYS A 9 -32.96 28.93 3.94
N SER A 10 -32.25 29.42 2.93
CA SER A 10 -31.31 28.62 2.16
C SER A 10 -30.34 27.96 3.13
N ALA A 11 -30.09 26.66 2.95
CA ALA A 11 -29.01 25.96 3.65
C ALA A 11 -27.69 26.74 3.44
N PRO A 12 -26.80 26.82 4.45
CA PRO A 12 -25.51 27.45 4.25
C PRO A 12 -24.76 26.66 3.17
N GLN A 13 -24.46 27.32 2.05
CA GLN A 13 -23.38 26.88 1.16
C GLN A 13 -22.13 26.84 2.03
N THR A 14 -21.69 25.65 2.42
CA THR A 14 -20.41 25.51 3.10
C THR A 14 -19.33 25.84 2.09
N ASP A 15 -18.63 26.93 2.37
CA ASP A 15 -17.57 27.52 1.57
C ASP A 15 -16.60 26.46 1.01
N GLY A 16 -16.19 26.61 -0.25
CA GLY A 16 -15.18 25.76 -0.92
C GLY A 16 -13.76 25.80 -0.31
N PHE A 17 -13.67 26.15 0.97
CA PHE A 17 -12.45 26.32 1.77
C PHE A 17 -12.45 25.49 3.07
N ALA A 18 -13.45 24.63 3.30
CA ALA A 18 -13.41 23.71 4.43
C ALA A 18 -12.27 22.68 4.23
N GLY A 19 -11.38 22.55 5.21
CA GLY A 19 -10.24 21.61 5.18
C GLY A 19 -8.88 22.28 4.98
N HIS A 20 -7.82 21.48 5.05
CA HIS A 20 -6.43 21.92 4.93
C HIS A 20 -6.00 22.11 3.46
N GLU A 21 -5.15 23.11 3.21
CA GLU A 21 -4.47 23.31 1.92
C GLU A 21 -3.56 22.13 1.56
N THR A 22 -2.84 21.62 2.56
CA THR A 22 -1.87 20.53 2.40
C THR A 22 -1.93 19.65 3.64
N VAL A 23 -1.99 18.34 3.42
CA VAL A 23 -1.89 17.32 4.47
C VAL A 23 -0.61 16.51 4.23
N PHE A 24 0.24 16.42 5.25
CA PHE A 24 1.44 15.58 5.22
C PHE A 24 1.15 14.23 5.86
N VAL A 25 1.57 13.14 5.22
CA VAL A 25 1.29 11.77 5.66
C VAL A 25 2.58 10.98 5.82
N ASN A 26 2.83 10.50 7.03
CA ASN A 26 3.94 9.59 7.36
C ASN A 26 3.49 8.54 8.39
N GLU A 27 2.20 8.22 8.39
CA GLU A 27 1.58 7.19 9.23
C GLU A 27 0.98 6.14 8.32
N TYR A 28 0.97 4.88 8.76
CA TYR A 28 0.56 3.74 7.95
C TYR A 28 -0.56 2.94 8.63
N THR A 29 -1.33 2.22 7.82
CA THR A 29 -2.26 1.21 8.32
C THR A 29 -1.49 -0.05 8.72
N ASN A 30 -2.17 -0.98 9.39
CA ASN A 30 -1.64 -2.32 9.63
C ASN A 30 -1.98 -3.30 8.50
N GLY A 31 -2.16 -2.81 7.26
CA GLY A 31 -2.63 -3.58 6.12
C GLY A 31 -4.15 -3.61 5.96
N ILE A 32 -4.92 -3.01 6.88
CA ILE A 32 -6.39 -2.94 6.80
C ILE A 32 -6.86 -1.52 6.52
N LEU A 33 -7.70 -1.39 5.50
CA LEU A 33 -8.48 -0.18 5.23
C LEU A 33 -9.83 -0.30 5.92
N ASP A 34 -9.96 0.32 7.10
CA ASP A 34 -11.18 0.31 7.90
C ASP A 34 -11.81 1.72 7.95
N PRO A 35 -13.00 1.91 7.37
CA PRO A 35 -13.66 3.22 7.34
C PRO A 35 -14.08 3.75 8.72
N ASN A 36 -14.02 2.92 9.77
CA ASN A 36 -14.31 3.33 11.14
C ASN A 36 -13.07 3.84 11.89
N GLN A 37 -11.87 3.72 11.29
CA GLN A 37 -10.64 4.25 11.88
C GLN A 37 -10.49 5.75 11.59
N PRO A 38 -9.85 6.52 12.49
CA PRO A 38 -9.58 7.93 12.24
C PRO A 38 -8.76 8.16 10.97
N MET A 39 -9.26 9.05 10.10
CA MET A 39 -8.54 9.54 8.94
C MET A 39 -7.76 10.83 9.28
N LEU A 40 -6.73 11.13 8.49
CA LEU A 40 -6.04 12.42 8.50
C LEU A 40 -6.90 13.51 7.85
N GLY A 41 -6.50 14.77 8.06
CA GLY A 41 -7.13 15.93 7.42
C GLY A 41 -8.41 16.41 8.12
N PRO A 42 -9.43 16.87 7.38
CA PRO A 42 -9.63 16.68 5.94
C PRO A 42 -8.81 17.65 5.07
N VAL A 43 -8.44 17.22 3.87
CA VAL A 43 -7.92 18.10 2.80
C VAL A 43 -9.09 18.79 2.08
N ARG A 44 -8.93 20.06 1.71
CA ARG A 44 -9.95 20.82 0.96
C ARG A 44 -10.00 20.43 -0.52
N ASP A 45 -11.09 20.74 -1.21
CA ASP A 45 -11.16 20.65 -2.67
C ASP A 45 -10.09 21.56 -3.32
N GLY A 46 -9.33 20.99 -4.25
CA GLY A 46 -8.14 21.60 -4.87
C GLY A 46 -6.87 21.60 -4.02
N GLY A 47 -6.94 21.08 -2.79
CA GLY A 47 -5.80 20.93 -1.87
C GLY A 47 -4.86 19.79 -2.26
N HIS A 48 -3.83 19.61 -1.44
CA HIS A 48 -2.72 18.69 -1.71
C HIS A 48 -2.50 17.67 -0.60
N ILE A 49 -2.02 16.50 -0.97
CA ILE A 49 -1.53 15.48 -0.05
C ILE A 49 -0.07 15.21 -0.40
N VAL A 50 0.82 15.28 0.58
CA VAL A 50 2.23 14.92 0.43
C VAL A 50 2.50 13.74 1.36
N ALA A 51 2.80 12.58 0.80
CA ALA A 51 2.91 11.35 1.55
C ALA A 51 4.24 10.66 1.33
N ASN A 52 4.77 10.05 2.38
CA ASN A 52 5.86 9.10 2.31
C ASN A 52 5.30 7.68 2.28
N THR A 53 5.65 6.88 1.29
CA THR A 53 5.19 5.49 1.15
C THR A 53 6.31 4.53 1.52
N ALA A 54 5.97 3.48 2.25
CA ALA A 54 6.86 2.33 2.42
C ALA A 54 6.84 1.46 1.16
N PRO A 55 7.85 0.58 0.97
CA PRO A 55 7.78 -0.44 -0.07
C PRO A 55 6.53 -1.32 0.09
N GLY A 56 6.00 -1.80 -1.03
CA GLY A 56 4.91 -2.77 -1.05
C GLY A 56 5.36 -4.23 -1.10
N CYS A 57 4.44 -5.10 -1.53
CA CYS A 57 4.52 -6.55 -1.63
C CYS A 57 5.45 -7.22 -0.62
N TRP A 58 6.70 -7.46 -1.02
CA TRP A 58 7.61 -8.32 -0.28
C TRP A 58 7.86 -7.87 1.17
N GLY A 59 7.90 -6.57 1.44
CA GLY A 59 8.11 -6.06 2.80
C GLY A 59 7.00 -6.49 3.76
N PRO A 60 5.73 -6.14 3.48
CA PRO A 60 4.58 -6.60 4.24
C PRO A 60 4.38 -8.12 4.22
N MET A 61 4.60 -8.77 3.08
CA MET A 61 4.47 -10.22 2.93
C MET A 61 5.38 -11.01 3.89
N ILE A 62 6.60 -10.53 4.17
CA ILE A 62 7.50 -11.17 5.17
C ILE A 62 7.32 -10.58 6.58
N THR A 63 6.33 -9.72 6.79
CA THR A 63 6.01 -9.07 8.07
C THR A 63 4.60 -9.47 8.51
N PRO A 64 4.42 -10.66 9.08
CA PRO A 64 3.09 -11.22 9.35
C PRO A 64 2.25 -10.45 10.38
N GLU A 65 2.82 -9.43 11.06
CA GLU A 65 2.05 -8.47 11.88
C GLU A 65 1.14 -7.57 11.03
N ILE A 66 1.49 -7.36 9.76
CA ILE A 66 0.71 -6.62 8.76
C ILE A 66 -0.31 -7.59 8.14
N ARG A 67 -1.56 -7.14 8.04
CA ARG A 67 -2.74 -7.95 7.70
C ARG A 67 -3.25 -7.68 6.29
N GLY A 68 -2.32 -7.45 5.39
CA GLY A 68 -2.52 -7.14 3.99
C GLY A 68 -1.21 -7.36 3.25
N GLY A 69 -1.29 -7.48 1.93
CA GLY A 69 -0.10 -7.56 1.08
C GLY A 69 0.72 -6.26 1.09
N HIS A 70 0.15 -5.17 1.60
CA HIS A 70 0.77 -3.85 1.63
C HIS A 70 0.73 -3.21 3.04
N GLU A 71 1.45 -2.11 3.17
CA GLU A 71 1.35 -1.19 4.29
C GLU A 71 1.09 0.21 3.71
N VAL A 72 -0.18 0.50 3.45
CA VAL A 72 -0.57 1.79 2.86
C VAL A 72 -0.61 2.90 3.89
N THR A 73 -0.50 4.14 3.43
CA THR A 73 -0.63 5.33 4.29
C THR A 73 -1.97 5.36 5.00
N ARG A 74 -2.02 5.92 6.21
CA ARG A 74 -3.28 6.24 6.88
C ARG A 74 -4.15 7.11 5.96
N PRO A 75 -5.42 6.75 5.72
CA PRO A 75 -6.26 7.48 4.78
C PRO A 75 -6.44 8.95 5.17
N VAL A 76 -6.56 9.83 4.16
CA VAL A 76 -6.82 11.26 4.33
C VAL A 76 -8.24 11.57 3.87
N ALA A 77 -9.06 12.13 4.76
CA ALA A 77 -10.41 12.55 4.43
C ALA A 77 -10.40 13.76 3.48
N VAL A 78 -11.38 13.85 2.58
CA VAL A 78 -11.65 15.01 1.73
C VAL A 78 -12.88 15.74 2.28
N ALA A 79 -12.76 17.04 2.47
CA ALA A 79 -13.82 17.84 3.05
C ALA A 79 -15.11 17.79 2.20
N GLY A 80 -16.23 17.45 2.83
CA GLY A 80 -17.55 17.39 2.18
C GLY A 80 -17.79 16.16 1.29
N ALA A 81 -16.84 15.22 1.21
CA ALA A 81 -17.02 13.96 0.48
C ALA A 81 -18.00 13.04 1.21
N GLN A 82 -18.97 12.51 0.48
CA GLN A 82 -20.03 11.62 0.98
C GLN A 82 -20.21 10.42 0.04
N PRO A 83 -20.69 9.26 0.53
CA PRO A 83 -20.97 8.12 -0.32
C PRO A 83 -21.84 8.48 -1.54
N GLY A 84 -21.42 8.04 -2.74
CA GLY A 84 -22.02 8.42 -4.04
C GLY A 84 -21.32 9.60 -4.75
N ASP A 85 -20.40 10.28 -4.08
CA ASP A 85 -19.45 11.17 -4.76
C ASP A 85 -18.29 10.39 -5.39
N ALA A 86 -17.42 11.09 -6.12
CA ALA A 86 -16.11 10.60 -6.52
C ALA A 86 -15.02 11.62 -6.17
N ILE A 87 -13.78 11.17 -6.09
CA ILE A 87 -12.61 12.02 -5.89
C ILE A 87 -11.71 11.89 -7.11
N ALA A 88 -11.40 13.02 -7.74
CA ALA A 88 -10.36 13.10 -8.76
C ALA A 88 -9.00 13.33 -8.09
N ILE A 89 -8.11 12.35 -8.22
CA ILE A 89 -6.76 12.36 -7.63
C ILE A 89 -5.77 12.56 -8.76
N ARG A 90 -5.16 13.75 -8.84
CA ARG A 90 -4.08 14.05 -9.78
C ARG A 90 -2.74 13.76 -9.13
N ILE A 91 -1.96 12.88 -9.73
CA ILE A 91 -0.58 12.63 -9.30
C ILE A 91 0.30 13.75 -9.85
N LYS A 92 0.84 14.59 -8.97
CA LYS A 92 1.72 15.71 -9.35
C LYS A 92 3.15 15.25 -9.51
N GLU A 93 3.62 14.44 -8.58
CA GLU A 93 5.01 14.00 -8.51
C GLU A 93 5.11 12.66 -7.77
N ILE A 94 6.06 11.83 -8.20
CA ILE A 94 6.50 10.61 -7.53
C ILE A 94 8.02 10.65 -7.50
N THR A 95 8.61 10.50 -6.32
CA THR A 95 10.07 10.49 -6.13
C THR A 95 10.48 9.27 -5.34
N VAL A 96 11.25 8.37 -5.96
CA VAL A 96 11.79 7.18 -5.30
C VAL A 96 12.93 7.57 -4.35
N THR A 97 12.83 7.17 -3.09
CA THR A 97 13.89 7.40 -2.09
C THR A 97 14.81 6.20 -1.93
N SER A 98 14.28 4.98 -2.10
CA SER A 98 15.07 3.74 -2.00
C SER A 98 16.31 3.77 -2.89
N LEU A 99 17.42 3.27 -2.36
CA LEU A 99 18.69 3.08 -3.06
C LEU A 99 18.78 1.70 -3.71
N ALA A 100 18.06 0.73 -3.15
CA ALA A 100 17.95 -0.62 -3.67
C ALA A 100 16.58 -1.23 -3.33
N THR A 101 16.22 -2.29 -4.04
CA THR A 101 15.08 -3.17 -3.72
C THR A 101 15.44 -4.62 -4.02
N ALA A 102 14.58 -5.57 -3.65
CA ALA A 102 14.69 -6.95 -4.06
C ALA A 102 13.31 -7.49 -4.46
N SER A 103 13.28 -8.33 -5.49
CA SER A 103 12.06 -8.95 -6.00
C SER A 103 12.36 -10.30 -6.64
N GLY A 104 11.33 -10.98 -7.13
CA GLY A 104 11.42 -12.34 -7.62
C GLY A 104 10.09 -13.06 -7.60
N ASN A 105 10.15 -14.38 -7.84
CA ASN A 105 9.01 -15.27 -7.74
C ASN A 105 8.91 -15.84 -6.32
N ASP A 106 7.70 -15.90 -5.80
CA ASP A 106 7.44 -16.35 -4.44
C ASP A 106 7.15 -17.86 -4.34
N GLN A 107 7.24 -18.34 -3.10
CA GLN A 107 6.68 -19.59 -2.65
C GLN A 107 6.06 -19.37 -1.27
N MET A 108 4.78 -19.74 -1.16
CA MET A 108 4.05 -19.77 0.11
C MET A 108 4.58 -20.88 1.02
N MET A 109 4.81 -20.54 2.28
CA MET A 109 5.36 -21.46 3.28
C MET A 109 4.25 -22.11 4.10
N SER A 110 3.99 -23.39 3.80
CA SER A 110 2.92 -24.16 4.46
C SER A 110 3.01 -24.13 5.99
N GLY A 111 1.87 -24.01 6.65
CA GLY A 111 1.75 -23.94 8.10
C GLY A 111 2.03 -22.57 8.71
N ARG A 112 2.36 -21.56 7.89
CA ARG A 112 2.67 -20.18 8.35
C ARG A 112 1.57 -19.16 8.13
N PHE A 113 0.37 -19.62 7.79
CA PHE A 113 -0.80 -18.77 7.55
C PHE A 113 -2.10 -19.56 7.71
N LEU A 114 -3.22 -18.83 7.85
CA LEU A 114 -4.56 -19.37 7.93
C LEU A 114 -5.33 -19.06 6.63
N GLY A 115 -5.25 -19.97 5.65
CA GLY A 115 -5.94 -19.83 4.37
C GLY A 115 -5.24 -18.88 3.40
N ASP A 116 -5.04 -17.64 3.81
CA ASP A 116 -4.44 -16.57 3.00
C ASP A 116 -3.10 -16.12 3.61
N PRO A 117 -1.97 -16.27 2.88
CA PRO A 117 -0.64 -15.89 3.36
C PRO A 117 -0.38 -14.38 3.41
N TYR A 118 -1.12 -13.57 2.64
CA TYR A 118 -0.99 -12.11 2.64
C TYR A 118 -1.72 -11.49 3.82
N VAL A 119 -2.84 -12.09 4.22
CA VAL A 119 -3.73 -11.52 5.21
C VAL A 119 -3.52 -12.14 6.58
N ALA A 120 -3.39 -13.47 6.65
CA ALA A 120 -3.58 -14.24 7.89
C ALA A 120 -2.32 -15.00 8.33
N GLY A 121 -1.18 -14.32 8.40
CA GLY A 121 0.10 -14.88 8.84
C GLY A 121 0.07 -15.46 10.27
N LYS A 122 0.74 -16.61 10.47
CA LYS A 122 0.78 -17.35 11.73
C LYS A 122 2.16 -17.94 11.96
N CYS A 123 2.64 -17.91 13.21
CA CYS A 123 3.87 -18.61 13.56
C CYS A 123 3.66 -20.14 13.49
N PRO A 124 4.54 -20.88 12.78
CA PRO A 124 4.37 -22.34 12.61
C PRO A 124 4.60 -23.14 13.88
N GLU A 125 5.35 -22.61 14.86
CA GLU A 125 5.68 -23.34 16.09
C GLU A 125 4.73 -22.99 17.25
N CYS A 126 4.67 -21.71 17.65
CA CYS A 126 3.86 -21.31 18.80
C CYS A 126 2.40 -20.98 18.43
N GLY A 127 2.08 -20.92 17.14
CA GLY A 127 0.73 -20.71 16.65
C GLY A 127 0.17 -19.30 16.81
N THR A 128 0.97 -18.33 17.28
CA THR A 128 0.57 -16.92 17.36
C THR A 128 0.16 -16.42 15.98
N LEU A 129 -1.08 -15.91 15.86
CA LEU A 129 -1.58 -15.22 14.68
C LEU A 129 -1.05 -13.78 14.68
N TYR A 130 -0.69 -13.27 13.50
CA TYR A 130 -0.08 -11.97 13.31
C TYR A 130 1.14 -11.71 14.21
N PRO A 131 2.11 -12.64 14.28
CA PRO A 131 3.20 -12.53 15.23
C PRO A 131 4.04 -11.29 14.95
N LYS A 132 4.33 -10.51 16.00
CA LYS A 132 5.45 -9.57 15.96
C LYS A 132 6.72 -10.32 15.58
N THR A 133 7.58 -9.67 14.81
CA THR A 133 8.82 -10.29 14.33
C THR A 133 10.06 -9.46 14.68
N VAL A 134 11.20 -10.13 14.68
CA VAL A 134 12.52 -9.53 14.80
C VAL A 134 13.41 -10.09 13.70
N VAL A 135 14.27 -9.24 13.13
CA VAL A 135 15.25 -9.66 12.13
C VAL A 135 16.48 -10.22 12.83
N GLN A 136 16.89 -11.43 12.47
CA GLN A 136 18.12 -12.08 12.96
C GLN A 136 18.98 -12.55 11.79
N GLY A 137 20.10 -11.86 11.57
CA GLY A 137 21.01 -12.14 10.46
C GLY A 137 20.47 -11.66 9.12
N ILE A 138 20.85 -12.35 8.05
CA ILE A 138 20.40 -12.12 6.66
C ILE A 138 19.96 -13.45 6.05
N GLY A 139 19.29 -13.39 4.90
CA GLY A 139 18.82 -14.56 4.16
C GLY A 139 17.36 -14.91 4.43
N PRO A 140 16.83 -15.93 3.74
CA PRO A 140 15.38 -16.20 3.65
C PRO A 140 14.71 -16.61 4.97
N THR A 141 15.49 -16.98 5.99
CA THR A 141 14.96 -17.36 7.31
C THR A 141 15.18 -16.27 8.36
N ALA A 142 15.64 -15.07 7.97
CA ALA A 142 16.04 -14.04 8.93
C ALA A 142 14.87 -13.46 9.75
N ILE A 143 13.62 -13.61 9.29
CA ILE A 143 12.45 -13.09 10.01
C ILE A 143 12.02 -14.08 11.08
N ARG A 144 12.23 -13.72 12.35
CA ARG A 144 11.93 -14.59 13.49
C ARG A 144 10.73 -14.09 14.27
N CYS A 145 9.87 -15.02 14.68
CA CYS A 145 8.78 -14.76 15.62
C CYS A 145 9.36 -14.21 16.92
N ALA A 146 8.91 -13.03 17.35
CA ALA A 146 9.38 -12.40 18.59
C ALA A 146 9.01 -13.22 19.85
N ASN A 147 8.00 -14.09 19.76
CA ASN A 147 7.53 -14.91 20.88
C ASN A 147 8.38 -16.17 21.10
N CYS A 148 8.74 -16.90 20.04
CA CYS A 148 9.43 -18.20 20.18
C CYS A 148 10.71 -18.36 19.34
N GLY A 149 11.07 -17.38 18.51
CA GLY A 149 12.28 -17.42 17.68
C GLY A 149 12.17 -18.26 16.40
N ALA A 150 11.04 -18.92 16.15
CA ALA A 150 10.79 -19.66 14.91
C ALA A 150 10.86 -18.74 13.69
N ASP A 151 11.27 -19.27 12.54
CA ASP A 151 11.08 -18.56 11.26
C ASP A 151 9.58 -18.31 11.01
N ALA A 152 9.21 -17.05 10.81
CA ALA A 152 7.83 -16.59 10.80
C ALA A 152 7.37 -16.08 9.43
N SER A 153 8.26 -15.97 8.44
CA SER A 153 7.89 -15.42 7.13
C SER A 153 6.88 -16.33 6.40
N PRO A 154 5.70 -15.84 6.00
CA PRO A 154 4.75 -16.60 5.18
C PRO A 154 5.25 -16.93 3.77
N PHE A 155 6.23 -16.17 3.26
CA PHE A 155 6.77 -16.31 1.91
C PHE A 155 8.29 -16.47 1.90
N THR A 156 8.80 -17.11 0.86
CA THR A 156 10.22 -17.16 0.48
C THR A 156 10.35 -17.02 -1.03
N PHE A 157 11.55 -16.73 -1.54
CA PHE A 157 11.82 -16.79 -2.97
C PHE A 157 11.92 -18.22 -3.48
N THR A 158 11.42 -18.48 -4.68
CA THR A 158 11.90 -19.59 -5.52
C THR A 158 13.11 -19.16 -6.35
N ASN A 159 13.05 -17.95 -6.90
CA ASN A 159 14.15 -17.26 -7.56
C ASN A 159 13.97 -15.76 -7.27
N GLY A 160 15.03 -15.04 -6.93
CA GLY A 160 14.97 -13.61 -6.68
C GLY A 160 16.25 -12.88 -7.03
N TYR A 161 16.19 -11.56 -6.98
CA TYR A 161 17.28 -10.68 -7.34
C TYR A 161 17.21 -9.38 -6.54
N THR A 162 18.37 -8.83 -6.23
CA THR A 162 18.52 -7.51 -5.61
C THR A 162 18.86 -6.50 -6.69
N ILE A 163 18.16 -5.36 -6.74
CA ILE A 163 18.39 -4.26 -7.68
C ILE A 163 18.99 -3.08 -6.94
N GLY A 164 20.09 -2.53 -7.43
CA GLY A 164 20.61 -1.22 -7.02
C GLY A 164 20.24 -0.14 -8.03
N PHE A 165 19.94 1.06 -7.56
CA PHE A 165 19.55 2.20 -8.41
C PHE A 165 20.69 3.20 -8.60
N ASP A 166 20.73 3.86 -9.75
CA ASP A 166 21.67 4.95 -10.01
C ASP A 166 21.33 6.22 -9.19
N GLY A 167 22.28 7.16 -9.16
CA GLY A 167 22.13 8.40 -8.40
C GLY A 167 20.95 9.28 -8.85
N ASN A 168 20.53 9.17 -10.11
CA ASN A 168 19.42 9.95 -10.65
C ASN A 168 18.07 9.20 -10.60
N ARG A 169 18.03 7.95 -10.11
CA ARG A 169 16.81 7.11 -10.07
C ARG A 169 16.16 6.94 -11.45
N THR A 170 17.00 6.68 -12.45
CA THR A 170 16.58 6.44 -13.84
C THR A 170 16.82 5.00 -14.29
N LEU A 171 17.73 4.28 -13.63
CA LEU A 171 18.15 2.93 -13.97
C LEU A 171 18.27 2.07 -12.71
N GLY A 172 17.87 0.81 -12.82
CA GLY A 172 18.15 -0.25 -11.86
C GLY A 172 19.03 -1.33 -12.48
N VAL A 173 19.96 -1.88 -11.70
CA VAL A 173 20.83 -3.00 -12.10
C VAL A 173 20.76 -4.11 -11.07
N THR A 174 20.53 -5.35 -11.50
CA THR A 174 20.56 -6.49 -10.59
C THR A 174 21.99 -6.81 -10.14
N LEU A 175 22.15 -7.11 -8.85
CA LEU A 175 23.44 -7.10 -8.16
C LEU A 175 23.97 -8.52 -7.89
N SER A 176 25.29 -8.63 -7.73
CA SER A 176 25.94 -9.88 -7.32
C SER A 176 25.63 -10.22 -5.85
N GLN A 177 25.87 -11.47 -5.48
CA GLN A 177 25.73 -11.96 -4.10
C GLN A 177 26.48 -11.07 -3.09
N GLU A 178 27.75 -10.74 -3.37
CA GLU A 178 28.58 -9.95 -2.46
C GLU A 178 27.93 -8.60 -2.12
N ILE A 179 27.40 -7.90 -3.13
CA ILE A 179 26.77 -6.60 -2.95
C ILE A 179 25.38 -6.76 -2.30
N ALA A 180 24.60 -7.76 -2.70
CA ALA A 180 23.30 -8.06 -2.10
C ALA A 180 23.43 -8.33 -0.58
N GLU A 181 24.42 -9.11 -0.16
CA GLU A 181 24.70 -9.39 1.25
C GLU A 181 25.19 -8.15 2.02
N GLN A 182 25.97 -7.26 1.38
CA GLN A 182 26.35 -5.98 1.98
C GLN A 182 25.13 -5.10 2.23
N ILE A 183 24.24 -4.99 1.23
CA ILE A 183 22.97 -4.25 1.33
C ILE A 183 22.08 -4.83 2.43
N ALA A 184 21.96 -6.17 2.51
CA ALA A 184 21.11 -6.84 3.49
C ALA A 184 21.48 -6.51 4.95
N ARG A 185 22.77 -6.31 5.24
CA ARG A 185 23.23 -5.89 6.58
C ARG A 185 22.81 -4.47 6.95
N GLN A 186 22.40 -3.68 5.98
CA GLN A 186 21.91 -2.31 6.13
C GLN A 186 20.56 -2.12 5.43
N ALA A 187 19.74 -3.18 5.39
CA ALA A 187 18.54 -3.27 4.56
C ALA A 187 17.61 -2.04 4.70
N LYS A 188 17.35 -1.58 5.93
CA LYS A 188 16.51 -0.39 6.18
C LYS A 188 17.07 0.90 5.57
N HIS A 189 18.39 1.08 5.60
CA HIS A 189 19.03 2.25 4.99
C HIS A 189 18.88 2.23 3.46
N PHE A 190 19.17 1.08 2.84
CA PHE A 190 19.08 0.94 1.38
C PHE A 190 17.64 0.95 0.85
N ALA A 191 16.69 0.39 1.60
CA ALA A 191 15.27 0.51 1.29
C ALA A 191 14.75 1.95 1.49
N ALA A 192 15.51 2.83 2.15
CA ALA A 192 15.03 4.12 2.65
C ALA A 192 13.73 3.95 3.47
N MET A 193 13.71 2.93 4.34
CA MET A 193 12.52 2.52 5.07
C MET A 193 11.98 3.68 5.91
N PRO A 194 10.70 4.08 5.76
CA PRO A 194 10.10 5.12 6.58
C PRO A 194 10.14 4.79 8.07
N GLU A 195 10.34 5.81 8.91
CA GLU A 195 10.53 5.67 10.35
C GLU A 195 9.34 5.00 11.07
N ASN A 196 8.13 5.25 10.57
CA ASN A 196 6.88 4.74 11.15
C ASN A 196 6.39 3.44 10.50
N SER A 197 7.10 2.90 9.51
CA SER A 197 6.80 1.60 8.93
C SER A 197 7.29 0.50 9.86
N ILE A 198 6.45 -0.52 10.09
CA ILE A 198 6.84 -1.69 10.89
C ILE A 198 7.42 -2.82 10.04
N GLN A 199 7.52 -2.64 8.72
CA GLN A 199 7.94 -3.67 7.80
C GLN A 199 9.37 -4.16 8.05
N ASN A 200 9.54 -5.45 7.85
CA ASN A 200 10.83 -6.05 7.54
C ASN A 200 11.18 -5.77 6.08
N SER A 201 12.35 -5.20 5.83
CA SER A 201 12.81 -4.93 4.46
C SER A 201 13.19 -6.23 3.76
N ILE A 202 12.64 -6.46 2.55
CA ILE A 202 12.96 -7.65 1.74
C ILE A 202 14.43 -7.77 1.36
N LEU A 203 15.15 -6.64 1.26
CA LEU A 203 16.60 -6.61 1.07
C LEU A 203 17.36 -7.48 2.09
N THR A 204 16.78 -7.76 3.27
CA THR A 204 17.34 -8.67 4.27
C THR A 204 17.58 -10.08 3.71
N PHE A 205 16.75 -10.54 2.75
CA PHE A 205 16.88 -11.87 2.16
C PHE A 205 18.07 -12.00 1.19
N ALA A 206 18.63 -10.87 0.74
CA ALA A 206 19.80 -10.81 -0.15
C ALA A 206 19.71 -11.70 -1.41
N PRO A 207 18.58 -11.77 -2.15
CA PRO A 207 18.47 -12.66 -3.30
C PRO A 207 19.34 -12.18 -4.49
N HIS A 208 19.88 -13.11 -5.28
CA HIS A 208 20.93 -12.80 -6.27
C HIS A 208 21.00 -13.81 -7.44
N ASP A 209 19.87 -14.40 -7.83
CA ASP A 209 19.81 -15.41 -8.90
C ASP A 209 19.95 -14.81 -10.31
N LEU A 210 19.67 -13.51 -10.46
CA LEU A 210 19.86 -12.75 -11.71
C LEU A 210 20.81 -11.58 -11.48
N VAL A 211 21.94 -11.54 -12.19
CA VAL A 211 23.00 -10.54 -11.99
C VAL A 211 23.30 -9.77 -13.27
N GLY A 212 23.45 -8.45 -13.18
CA GLY A 212 23.88 -7.59 -14.28
C GLY A 212 22.78 -7.22 -15.28
N LEU A 213 21.51 -7.50 -14.97
CA LEU A 213 20.39 -7.06 -15.80
C LEU A 213 20.08 -5.59 -15.52
N VAL A 214 19.85 -4.82 -16.58
CA VAL A 214 19.57 -3.38 -16.49
C VAL A 214 18.13 -3.11 -16.93
N ALA A 215 17.40 -2.34 -16.14
CA ALA A 215 16.06 -1.88 -16.47
C ALA A 215 15.91 -0.37 -16.20
N ARG A 216 15.06 0.29 -17.00
CA ARG A 216 14.75 1.72 -16.79
C ARG A 216 13.70 1.86 -15.71
N MET A 217 13.93 2.76 -14.78
CA MET A 217 12.92 3.13 -13.80
C MET A 217 11.81 3.92 -14.46
N ARG A 218 10.57 3.55 -14.16
CA ARG A 218 9.35 4.27 -14.53
C ARG A 218 8.44 4.26 -13.31
N PRO A 219 8.72 5.08 -12.28
CA PRO A 219 8.01 4.97 -11.02
C PRO A 219 6.52 5.28 -11.14
N PHE A 220 5.71 4.50 -10.44
CA PHE A 220 4.25 4.61 -10.41
C PHE A 220 3.71 4.04 -9.09
N MET A 221 2.41 4.23 -8.83
CA MET A 221 1.75 3.69 -7.64
C MET A 221 0.97 2.42 -7.99
N GLY A 222 1.29 1.30 -7.35
CA GLY A 222 0.50 0.06 -7.41
C GLY A 222 -0.81 0.21 -6.62
N GLN A 223 -0.75 0.86 -5.46
CA GLN A 223 -1.92 1.20 -4.66
C GLN A 223 -2.18 2.70 -4.55
N LEU A 224 -3.33 3.14 -5.06
CA LEU A 224 -3.85 4.50 -4.91
C LEU A 224 -5.36 4.52 -5.10
N GLY A 225 -6.09 4.94 -4.07
CA GLY A 225 -7.55 4.97 -4.14
C GLY A 225 -8.23 5.57 -2.92
N THR A 226 -9.50 5.23 -2.75
CA THR A 226 -10.37 5.66 -1.65
C THR A 226 -10.70 4.49 -0.73
N THR A 227 -11.01 4.76 0.53
CA THR A 227 -11.29 3.74 1.54
C THR A 227 -12.60 2.99 1.20
N PRO A 228 -12.63 1.64 1.29
CA PRO A 228 -13.84 0.84 1.11
C PRO A 228 -14.89 1.14 2.20
N SER A 229 -16.15 0.76 1.95
CA SER A 229 -17.24 0.96 2.92
C SER A 229 -17.32 -0.08 4.04
N MET A 230 -16.37 -1.00 4.10
CA MET A 230 -16.16 -1.93 5.21
C MET A 230 -14.66 -2.22 5.38
N PRO A 231 -14.22 -2.76 6.53
CA PRO A 231 -12.84 -3.20 6.70
C PRO A 231 -12.45 -4.24 5.65
N LEU A 232 -11.44 -3.92 4.84
CA LEU A 232 -10.82 -4.86 3.89
C LEU A 232 -9.29 -4.75 3.96
N PRO A 233 -8.56 -5.86 3.81
CA PRO A 233 -7.12 -5.81 3.55
C PRO A 233 -6.82 -4.98 2.31
N ASP A 234 -5.77 -4.16 2.37
CA ASP A 234 -5.43 -3.18 1.33
C ASP A 234 -5.14 -3.83 -0.03
N SER A 235 -4.37 -4.91 -0.09
CA SER A 235 -4.15 -5.72 -1.29
C SER A 235 -5.41 -6.41 -1.81
N HIS A 236 -6.43 -6.59 -0.97
CA HIS A 236 -7.67 -7.27 -1.33
C HIS A 236 -8.81 -6.29 -1.60
N ASN A 237 -8.55 -4.98 -1.52
CA ASN A 237 -9.48 -3.93 -1.92
C ASN A 237 -9.52 -3.75 -3.45
N ALA A 238 -9.53 -4.87 -4.18
CA ALA A 238 -9.59 -4.97 -5.63
C ALA A 238 -10.30 -6.26 -6.05
N GLY A 239 -10.77 -6.32 -7.29
CA GLY A 239 -11.58 -7.44 -7.76
C GLY A 239 -10.86 -8.75 -7.96
N ASP A 240 -9.56 -8.73 -8.23
CA ASP A 240 -8.70 -9.89 -8.40
C ASP A 240 -8.32 -10.53 -7.06
N PHE A 241 -7.50 -9.86 -6.26
CA PHE A 241 -7.07 -10.34 -4.96
C PHE A 241 -8.24 -10.44 -3.99
N GLY A 242 -9.22 -9.53 -4.06
CA GLY A 242 -10.41 -9.60 -3.20
C GLY A 242 -11.17 -10.93 -3.27
N ALA A 243 -11.06 -11.67 -4.38
CA ALA A 243 -11.69 -12.99 -4.51
C ALA A 243 -11.15 -14.01 -3.47
N PHE A 244 -9.91 -13.85 -2.98
CA PHE A 244 -9.34 -14.70 -1.93
C PHE A 244 -10.03 -14.52 -0.57
N LEU A 245 -10.72 -13.39 -0.35
CA LEU A 245 -11.52 -13.18 0.86
C LEU A 245 -12.83 -13.95 0.86
N ILE A 246 -13.31 -14.45 -0.29
CA ILE A 246 -14.62 -15.07 -0.39
C ILE A 246 -14.63 -16.40 0.36
N GLY A 247 -15.36 -16.45 1.48
CA GLY A 247 -15.42 -17.64 2.33
C GLY A 247 -14.08 -18.02 2.98
N ALA A 248 -13.16 -17.06 3.10
CA ALA A 248 -11.86 -17.30 3.72
C ALA A 248 -11.99 -17.76 5.19
N PRO A 249 -11.02 -18.51 5.74
CA PRO A 249 -11.11 -19.06 7.09
C PRO A 249 -10.69 -18.08 8.21
N HIS A 250 -10.56 -16.78 7.91
CA HIS A 250 -10.11 -15.73 8.83
C HIS A 250 -11.15 -14.60 8.96
N GLU A 251 -10.92 -13.66 9.88
CA GLU A 251 -11.89 -12.61 10.27
C GLU A 251 -12.25 -11.60 9.17
N TYR A 252 -11.52 -11.57 8.06
CA TYR A 252 -11.76 -10.68 6.91
C TYR A 252 -12.52 -11.36 5.77
N ALA A 253 -13.09 -12.54 6.02
CA ALA A 253 -13.90 -13.23 5.04
C ALA A 253 -15.15 -12.44 4.65
N VAL A 254 -15.51 -12.47 3.37
CA VAL A 254 -16.69 -11.79 2.81
C VAL A 254 -17.47 -12.72 1.90
N THR A 255 -18.70 -12.33 1.53
CA THR A 255 -19.41 -12.92 0.39
C THR A 255 -19.02 -12.22 -0.92
N ALA A 256 -19.34 -12.83 -2.06
CA ALA A 256 -19.12 -12.21 -3.37
C ALA A 256 -19.89 -10.88 -3.52
N GLU A 257 -21.11 -10.82 -2.99
CA GLU A 257 -21.95 -9.61 -2.99
C GLU A 257 -21.35 -8.51 -2.12
N GLN A 258 -20.84 -8.87 -0.93
CA GLN A 258 -20.14 -7.92 -0.06
C GLN A 258 -18.90 -7.37 -0.75
N LEU A 259 -18.07 -8.22 -1.36
CA LEU A 259 -16.88 -7.76 -2.07
C LEU A 259 -17.22 -6.78 -3.19
N GLN A 260 -18.21 -7.11 -4.02
CA GLN A 260 -18.68 -6.24 -5.10
C GLN A 260 -19.23 -4.90 -4.58
N GLN A 261 -19.98 -4.94 -3.49
CA GLN A 261 -20.59 -3.76 -2.89
C GLN A 261 -19.54 -2.83 -2.26
N HIS A 262 -18.56 -3.38 -1.54
CA HIS A 262 -17.74 -2.60 -0.61
C HIS A 262 -16.38 -2.15 -1.15
N ARG A 263 -15.75 -2.92 -2.04
CA ARG A 263 -14.41 -2.59 -2.56
C ARG A 263 -14.38 -1.30 -3.37
N THR A 264 -13.24 -0.63 -3.46
CA THR A 264 -13.07 0.58 -4.29
C THR A 264 -12.06 0.39 -5.42
N ASP A 265 -11.48 -0.80 -5.56
CA ASP A 265 -10.50 -1.15 -6.60
C ASP A 265 -9.28 -0.21 -6.58
N GLY A 266 -8.72 0.00 -5.37
CA GLY A 266 -7.56 0.89 -5.15
C GLY A 266 -6.20 0.20 -5.27
N HIS A 267 -6.18 -1.13 -5.36
CA HIS A 267 -5.01 -1.91 -5.75
C HIS A 267 -5.10 -2.18 -7.25
N LEU A 268 -4.20 -1.57 -8.02
CA LEU A 268 -4.35 -1.40 -9.46
C LEU A 268 -3.24 -2.09 -10.24
N ASP A 269 -1.99 -1.86 -9.84
CA ASP A 269 -0.78 -2.37 -10.51
C ASP A 269 -0.71 -2.02 -12.01
N ILE A 270 -1.20 -0.81 -12.32
CA ILE A 270 -1.19 -0.24 -13.67
C ILE A 270 0.00 0.72 -13.80
N ASP A 271 0.97 0.40 -14.67
CA ASP A 271 2.22 1.17 -14.87
C ASP A 271 1.99 2.63 -15.31
N ALA A 272 0.77 2.95 -15.77
CA ALA A 272 0.34 4.28 -16.17
C ALA A 272 -0.11 5.17 -14.99
N VAL A 273 -0.26 4.62 -13.77
CA VAL A 273 -0.65 5.33 -12.53
C VAL A 273 0.55 6.11 -11.96
N ARG A 274 1.01 7.09 -12.74
CA ARG A 274 2.24 7.87 -12.48
C ARG A 274 2.00 9.36 -12.54
N ALA A 275 3.03 10.15 -12.25
CA ALA A 275 2.97 11.61 -12.35
C ALA A 275 2.35 12.08 -13.68
N GLY A 276 1.35 12.95 -13.59
CA GLY A 276 0.52 13.42 -14.69
C GLY A 276 -0.83 12.70 -14.84
N ALA A 277 -1.00 11.50 -14.29
CA ALA A 277 -2.26 10.77 -14.30
C ALA A 277 -3.31 11.40 -13.38
N ILE A 278 -4.59 11.15 -13.70
CA ILE A 278 -5.73 11.49 -12.85
C ILE A 278 -6.57 10.24 -12.67
N LEU A 279 -6.80 9.85 -11.43
CA LEU A 279 -7.67 8.74 -11.06
C LEU A 279 -9.01 9.30 -10.61
N ILE A 280 -10.10 8.66 -11.01
CA ILE A 280 -11.44 8.99 -10.55
C ILE A 280 -11.90 7.86 -9.64
N CYS A 281 -11.84 8.08 -8.33
CA CYS A 281 -12.08 7.05 -7.34
C CYS A 281 -13.47 7.23 -6.69
N PRO A 282 -14.28 6.18 -6.56
CA PRO A 282 -15.61 6.28 -5.96
C PRO A 282 -15.52 6.54 -4.45
N VAL A 283 -16.42 7.36 -3.91
CA VAL A 283 -16.55 7.55 -2.47
C VAL A 283 -17.56 6.54 -1.94
N LYS A 284 -17.07 5.58 -1.14
CA LYS A 284 -17.90 4.57 -0.45
C LYS A 284 -17.96 4.78 1.06
N ALA A 285 -16.97 5.43 1.66
CA ALA A 285 -16.94 5.83 3.06
C ALA A 285 -17.08 7.36 3.21
N GLU A 286 -17.60 7.82 4.35
CA GLU A 286 -17.63 9.26 4.65
C GLU A 286 -16.21 9.85 4.61
N GLY A 287 -16.05 11.03 3.99
CA GLY A 287 -14.74 11.63 3.76
C GLY A 287 -13.92 10.97 2.66
N GLY A 288 -14.36 9.83 2.09
CA GLY A 288 -13.66 9.07 1.05
C GLY A 288 -12.44 8.32 1.56
N GLY A 289 -11.50 9.03 2.21
CA GLY A 289 -10.27 8.46 2.75
C GLY A 289 -9.31 8.06 1.63
N ILE A 290 -8.58 9.02 1.09
CA ILE A 290 -7.53 8.79 0.09
C ILE A 290 -6.36 8.09 0.76
N TYR A 291 -5.91 6.96 0.22
CA TYR A 291 -4.72 6.24 0.67
C TYR A 291 -3.82 5.92 -0.52
N LEU A 292 -2.55 5.67 -0.23
CA LEU A 292 -1.57 5.23 -1.20
C LEU A 292 -0.48 4.38 -0.56
N GLY A 293 0.16 3.54 -1.35
CA GLY A 293 1.29 2.71 -0.94
C GLY A 293 1.76 1.90 -2.13
N ASP A 294 2.64 0.93 -1.89
CA ASP A 294 3.04 0.00 -2.96
C ASP A 294 3.58 0.74 -4.19
N MET A 295 4.56 1.63 -3.96
CA MET A 295 5.22 2.33 -5.05
C MET A 295 6.18 1.36 -5.73
N HIS A 296 6.18 1.37 -7.06
CA HIS A 296 7.04 0.49 -7.85
C HIS A 296 8.07 1.32 -8.60
N ALA A 297 9.32 0.85 -8.65
CA ALA A 297 10.37 1.46 -9.45
C ALA A 297 10.17 1.21 -10.95
N MET A 298 9.68 0.03 -11.30
CA MET A 298 9.33 -0.38 -12.66
C MET A 298 8.43 -1.61 -12.61
N GLN A 299 7.57 -1.78 -13.63
CA GLN A 299 6.73 -2.96 -13.84
C GLN A 299 6.43 -3.10 -15.34
N GLY A 300 6.17 -4.33 -15.79
CA GLY A 300 5.54 -4.59 -17.08
C GLY A 300 4.08 -5.00 -16.92
N ASP A 301 3.28 -4.86 -17.98
CA ASP A 301 1.86 -5.19 -17.95
C ASP A 301 1.58 -6.62 -17.47
N GLY A 302 0.68 -6.74 -16.51
CA GLY A 302 0.16 -7.99 -15.98
C GLY A 302 0.92 -8.58 -14.79
N GLU A 303 2.01 -7.94 -14.34
CA GLU A 303 2.75 -8.33 -13.12
C GLU A 303 2.96 -9.85 -12.99
N ILE A 304 3.45 -10.47 -14.06
CA ILE A 304 3.39 -11.93 -14.23
C ILE A 304 4.15 -12.74 -13.16
N ALA A 305 5.07 -12.11 -12.44
CA ALA A 305 5.81 -12.73 -11.36
C ALA A 305 5.06 -12.72 -10.02
N GLY A 306 3.92 -12.02 -9.96
CA GLY A 306 3.09 -11.77 -8.77
C GLY A 306 3.54 -10.56 -7.95
N HIS A 307 4.80 -10.15 -8.10
CA HIS A 307 5.43 -9.05 -7.37
C HIS A 307 6.43 -8.32 -8.26
N THR A 308 6.80 -7.11 -7.86
CA THR A 308 7.63 -6.22 -8.66
C THR A 308 8.74 -5.52 -7.87
N ALA A 309 9.37 -4.50 -8.45
CA ALA A 309 10.45 -3.74 -7.84
C ALA A 309 9.92 -2.67 -6.86
N ASP A 310 9.41 -3.11 -5.71
CA ASP A 310 8.78 -2.26 -4.69
C ASP A 310 9.78 -1.32 -4.02
N VAL A 311 9.41 -0.05 -3.83
CA VAL A 311 10.29 0.97 -3.29
C VAL A 311 9.55 1.93 -2.35
N ALA A 312 10.30 2.54 -1.45
CA ALA A 312 9.87 3.70 -0.70
C ALA A 312 10.03 4.96 -1.54
N GLY A 313 9.20 5.97 -1.24
CA GLY A 313 9.27 7.24 -1.94
C GLY A 313 8.30 8.28 -1.40
N THR A 314 8.38 9.48 -1.95
CA THR A 314 7.45 10.57 -1.67
C THR A 314 6.54 10.82 -2.86
N VAL A 315 5.26 11.08 -2.58
CA VAL A 315 4.24 11.35 -3.59
C VAL A 315 3.53 12.65 -3.26
N THR A 316 3.33 13.49 -4.27
CA THR A 316 2.47 14.68 -4.15
C THR A 316 1.22 14.49 -5.00
N LEU A 317 0.06 14.63 -4.37
CA LEU A 317 -1.25 14.54 -4.98
C LEU A 317 -1.95 15.89 -4.92
N GLN A 318 -2.79 16.18 -5.93
CA GLN A 318 -3.80 17.23 -5.86
C GLN A 318 -5.18 16.58 -5.98
N VAL A 319 -6.13 17.02 -5.15
CA VAL A 319 -7.42 16.34 -5.00
C VAL A 319 -8.57 17.25 -5.39
N HIS A 320 -9.60 16.68 -6.02
CA HIS A 320 -10.84 17.39 -6.30
C HIS A 320 -12.06 16.53 -5.98
N LEU A 321 -13.07 17.14 -5.35
CA LEU A 321 -14.33 16.46 -5.04
C LEU A 321 -15.31 16.59 -6.20
N LEU A 322 -15.84 15.47 -6.68
CA LEU A 322 -16.85 15.39 -7.73
C LEU A 322 -18.18 14.90 -7.13
N LYS A 323 -19.17 15.79 -7.05
CA LYS A 323 -20.44 15.47 -6.39
C LYS A 323 -21.34 14.57 -7.24
N GLY A 324 -21.90 13.52 -6.63
CA GLY A 324 -22.95 12.67 -7.21
C GLY A 324 -22.56 11.93 -8.51
N LEU A 325 -21.30 11.52 -8.64
CA LEU A 325 -20.79 10.85 -9.83
C LEU A 325 -20.87 9.31 -9.74
N ALA A 326 -20.78 8.73 -8.54
CA ALA A 326 -20.53 7.30 -8.32
C ALA A 326 -21.79 6.49 -8.01
#